data_AF-A0A964RJJ6-F1
#
_entry.id   AF-A0A964RJJ6-F1
#
_cell.length_a   1.000
_cell.length_b   1.000
_cell.length_c   1.000
_cell.angle_alpha   90.00
_cell.angle_beta   90.00
_cell.angle_gamma   90.00
#
_symmetry.space_group_name_H-M   'P 1'
#
loop_
_entity.id
_entity.type
_entity.pdbx_description
1 polymer ?
#
loop_
_entity_poly.entity_id
_entity_poly.type
_entity_poly.pdbx_seq_one_letter_code
_entity_poly.pdbx_strand_id
1 'polypeptide(L)'
;MRKTKMICTIGPASEDMEILEKVMLAGMNASRHNFSHGDHEEHKGRILKVREIAKKLNREIAVILDTKGPEIRTGKFEPNKVELTKGTEFTVYAGDMSVIGDTTKCAVTYEGLANDVKPGNTILIDDGLVGLTVKSVEGNAVKCEVQNTGLVGTHKGVNVPGVSIKLPALTEKDKSDLIFGCEMGVNMIAASFIRKASDVETIRNILNENGGERILICSKIENQEGVDNIDSILEVSDLIMVARGDLGVEIPIEQVPAVQKMIIQKCNAVGKPVVTATQMLDSMMRNPRPTRAEVSDVANAILDGTDAIMLSGESANGDYPIEAVATMAKIAEETEKQLTYKVAVSQAKSHVPAISGVISRAASNAANELGAAAVISSTQTGATAKRISQCRPECPIIAITSDVIVARQLAFSWGVYPIVADKMASTDEMLEKSVEIAKEYKYVQSGDTVVLAAGVPVDQVGATNLLKVSVVK
;
A
#
# COMPACT_ATOMS: atom_id res chain seq x y z
N MET A 1 3.41 -22.11 0.33
CA MET A 1 3.16 -21.01 1.28
C MET A 1 2.82 -19.75 0.48
N ARG A 2 1.90 -18.90 0.96
CA ARG A 2 1.46 -17.69 0.24
C ARG A 2 2.55 -16.61 0.10
N LYS A 3 2.84 -16.17 -1.11
CA LYS A 3 3.90 -15.19 -1.39
C LYS A 3 3.40 -13.74 -1.32
N THR A 4 2.24 -13.46 -1.90
CA THR A 4 1.57 -12.16 -1.89
C THR A 4 1.25 -11.76 -0.46
N LYS A 5 1.53 -10.51 -0.12
CA LYS A 5 1.36 -9.97 1.23
C LYS A 5 -0.04 -9.42 1.44
N MET A 6 -0.50 -9.49 2.68
CA MET A 6 -1.84 -9.09 3.08
C MET A 6 -1.77 -7.90 4.03
N ILE A 7 -2.38 -6.80 3.61
CA ILE A 7 -2.58 -5.62 4.45
C ILE A 7 -4.05 -5.62 4.89
N CYS A 8 -4.31 -5.56 6.19
CA CYS A 8 -5.67 -5.52 6.72
C CYS A 8 -5.87 -4.24 7.52
N THR A 9 -6.92 -3.49 7.20
CA THR A 9 -7.29 -2.30 7.97
C THR A 9 -7.91 -2.73 9.29
N ILE A 10 -7.44 -2.16 10.40
CA ILE A 10 -7.96 -2.42 11.73
C ILE A 10 -9.06 -1.40 12.04
N GLY A 11 -10.19 -1.89 12.54
CA GLY A 11 -11.31 -1.06 12.96
C GLY A 11 -12.22 -1.81 13.96
N PRO A 12 -13.42 -1.27 14.24
CA PRO A 12 -14.40 -1.85 15.16
C PRO A 12 -14.65 -3.36 14.99
N ALA A 13 -14.66 -3.87 13.76
CA ALA A 13 -14.90 -5.29 13.49
C ALA A 13 -13.70 -6.19 13.83
N SER A 14 -12.50 -5.65 13.98
CA SER A 14 -11.25 -6.42 14.13
C SER A 14 -10.33 -5.95 15.26
N GLU A 15 -10.77 -5.04 16.12
CA GLU A 15 -9.95 -4.49 17.22
C GLU A 15 -10.08 -5.26 18.54
N ASP A 16 -11.01 -6.20 18.61
CA ASP A 16 -11.08 -7.20 19.68
C ASP A 16 -9.87 -8.15 19.60
N MET A 17 -9.33 -8.56 20.75
CA MET A 17 -8.12 -9.37 20.81
C MET A 17 -8.29 -10.75 20.14
N GLU A 18 -9.44 -11.40 20.32
CA GLU A 18 -9.70 -12.73 19.76
C GLU A 18 -9.88 -12.65 18.23
N ILE A 19 -10.63 -11.66 17.76
CA ILE A 19 -10.82 -11.44 16.32
C ILE A 19 -9.51 -11.04 15.65
N LEU A 20 -8.75 -10.14 16.26
CA LEU A 20 -7.45 -9.71 15.75
C LEU A 20 -6.47 -10.88 15.65
N GLU A 21 -6.41 -11.75 16.66
CA GLU A 21 -5.60 -12.98 16.61
C GLU A 21 -6.02 -13.89 15.45
N LYS A 22 -7.32 -14.09 15.24
CA LYS A 22 -7.83 -14.88 14.10
C LYS A 22 -7.51 -14.25 12.75
N VAL A 23 -7.61 -12.93 12.62
CA VAL A 23 -7.19 -12.18 11.41
C VAL A 23 -5.69 -12.33 11.15
N MET A 24 -4.86 -12.26 12.19
CA MET A 24 -3.42 -12.51 12.06
C MET A 24 -3.12 -13.94 11.59
N LEU A 25 -3.78 -14.93 12.19
CA LEU A 25 -3.60 -16.34 11.85
C LEU A 25 -4.08 -16.66 10.43
N ALA A 26 -5.21 -16.06 9.99
CA ALA A 26 -5.75 -16.17 8.64
C ALA A 26 -4.79 -15.60 7.57
N GLY A 27 -3.86 -14.75 7.99
CA GLY A 27 -2.68 -14.43 7.21
C GLY A 27 -2.41 -12.94 7.03
N MET A 28 -2.77 -12.07 7.98
CA MET A 28 -2.32 -10.67 7.94
C MET A 28 -0.79 -10.59 7.99
N ASN A 29 -0.19 -9.71 7.16
CA ASN A 29 1.24 -9.35 7.22
C ASN A 29 1.46 -7.93 7.75
N ALA A 30 0.51 -7.04 7.52
CA ALA A 30 0.55 -5.68 8.04
C ALA A 30 -0.84 -5.21 8.47
N SER A 31 -0.86 -4.47 9.58
CA SER A 31 -2.04 -3.75 10.06
C SER A 31 -2.03 -2.33 9.52
N ARG A 32 -3.13 -1.92 8.88
CA ARG A 32 -3.36 -0.55 8.42
C ARG A 32 -4.26 0.17 9.41
N HIS A 33 -3.85 1.38 9.81
CA HIS A 33 -4.62 2.27 10.68
C HIS A 33 -4.99 3.49 9.85
N ASN A 34 -6.28 3.69 9.61
CA ASN A 34 -6.80 4.75 8.75
C ASN A 34 -7.07 6.02 9.56
N PHE A 35 -6.22 7.04 9.42
CA PHE A 35 -6.31 8.28 10.20
C PHE A 35 -7.32 9.28 9.63
N SER A 36 -8.07 8.92 8.60
CA SER A 36 -9.29 9.65 8.22
C SER A 36 -10.39 9.55 9.30
N HIS A 37 -10.29 8.55 10.19
CA HIS A 37 -11.21 8.29 11.30
C HIS A 37 -10.44 8.03 12.61
N GLY A 38 -11.11 8.23 13.74
CA GLY A 38 -10.53 8.04 15.06
C GLY A 38 -9.48 9.10 15.44
N ASP A 39 -9.13 9.14 16.72
CA ASP A 39 -8.09 9.99 17.26
C ASP A 39 -6.80 9.18 17.57
N HIS A 40 -5.75 9.89 18.01
CA HIS A 40 -4.46 9.27 18.32
C HIS A 40 -4.54 8.24 19.45
N GLU A 41 -5.41 8.43 20.44
CA GLU A 41 -5.55 7.50 21.57
C GLU A 41 -6.22 6.19 21.13
N GLU A 42 -7.25 6.28 20.28
CA GLU A 42 -7.87 5.12 19.66
C GLU A 42 -6.87 4.30 18.83
N HIS A 43 -6.11 4.97 17.96
CA HIS A 43 -5.08 4.30 17.14
C HIS A 43 -3.95 3.72 17.98
N LYS A 44 -3.50 4.43 19.03
CA LYS A 44 -2.51 3.92 19.98
C LYS A 44 -2.97 2.61 20.61
N GLY A 45 -4.21 2.55 21.08
CA GLY A 45 -4.80 1.33 21.64
C GLY A 45 -4.76 0.16 20.67
N ARG A 46 -5.16 0.39 19.40
CA ARG A 46 -5.12 -0.63 18.34
C ARG A 46 -3.70 -1.10 18.03
N ILE A 47 -2.74 -0.18 17.90
CA ILE A 47 -1.33 -0.49 17.59
C ILE A 47 -0.71 -1.36 18.70
N LEU A 48 -0.99 -1.05 19.96
CA LEU A 48 -0.47 -1.83 21.10
C LEU A 48 -1.02 -3.26 21.09
N LYS A 49 -2.33 -3.44 20.87
CA LYS A 49 -2.95 -4.78 20.74
C LYS A 49 -2.34 -5.59 19.60
N VAL A 50 -2.13 -4.96 18.43
CA VAL A 50 -1.46 -5.60 17.29
C VAL A 50 -0.08 -6.11 17.70
N ARG A 51 0.73 -5.29 18.38
CA ARG A 51 2.09 -5.69 18.79
C ARG A 51 2.07 -6.81 19.82
N GLU A 52 1.14 -6.78 20.76
CA GLU A 52 0.97 -7.82 21.78
C GLU A 52 0.67 -9.17 21.14
N ILE A 53 -0.33 -9.22 20.25
CA ILE A 53 -0.72 -10.46 19.58
C ILE A 53 0.37 -10.94 18.62
N ALA A 54 1.00 -10.03 17.87
CA ALA A 54 2.12 -10.37 16.98
C ALA A 54 3.26 -11.05 17.75
N LYS A 55 3.61 -10.53 18.95
CA LYS A 55 4.59 -11.14 19.84
C LYS A 55 4.12 -12.51 20.35
N LYS A 56 2.87 -12.65 20.79
CA LYS A 56 2.28 -13.93 21.23
C LYS A 56 2.37 -15.00 20.13
N LEU A 57 2.13 -14.61 18.88
CA LEU A 57 2.14 -15.51 17.72
C LEU A 57 3.54 -15.74 17.13
N ASN A 58 4.58 -15.08 17.65
CA ASN A 58 5.93 -15.04 17.07
C ASN A 58 5.91 -14.68 15.58
N ARG A 59 5.16 -13.62 15.22
CA ARG A 59 5.02 -13.13 13.84
C ARG A 59 5.45 -11.68 13.74
N GLU A 60 6.18 -11.37 12.69
CA GLU A 60 6.51 -9.99 12.35
C GLU A 60 5.37 -9.36 11.55
N ILE A 61 4.56 -8.56 12.24
CA ILE A 61 3.46 -7.79 11.66
C ILE A 61 3.85 -6.32 11.59
N ALA A 62 3.79 -5.74 10.39
CA ALA A 62 4.06 -4.33 10.20
C ALA A 62 2.86 -3.47 10.61
N VAL A 63 3.14 -2.23 11.04
CA VAL A 63 2.14 -1.22 11.35
C VAL A 63 2.23 -0.09 10.32
N ILE A 64 1.10 0.21 9.69
CA ILE A 64 0.96 1.27 8.68
C ILE A 64 0.07 2.37 9.24
N LEU A 65 0.55 3.61 9.18
CA LEU A 65 -0.26 4.80 9.35
C LEU A 65 -0.69 5.29 7.97
N ASP A 66 -1.99 5.32 7.68
CA ASP A 66 -2.53 5.88 6.44
C ASP A 66 -3.09 7.27 6.71
N THR A 67 -2.45 8.29 6.13
CA THR A 67 -2.80 9.70 6.33
C THR A 67 -4.14 10.02 5.68
N LYS A 68 -4.84 11.04 6.17
CA LYS A 68 -6.09 11.48 5.54
C LYS A 68 -5.80 12.17 4.20
N GLY A 69 -4.79 13.02 4.20
CA GLY A 69 -4.38 13.82 3.05
C GLY A 69 -5.25 15.05 2.80
N PRO A 70 -4.82 15.89 1.86
CA PRO A 70 -5.55 17.08 1.45
C PRO A 70 -6.73 16.73 0.54
N GLU A 71 -7.95 17.03 0.96
CA GLU A 71 -9.18 16.75 0.20
C GLU A 71 -10.07 17.99 0.11
N ILE A 72 -10.78 18.16 -1.01
CA ILE A 72 -11.87 19.14 -1.13
C ILE A 72 -13.15 18.49 -0.63
N ARG A 73 -13.90 19.18 0.23
CA ARG A 73 -15.19 18.69 0.73
C ARG A 73 -16.27 19.75 0.61
N THR A 74 -17.51 19.29 0.49
CA THR A 74 -18.68 20.18 0.54
C THR A 74 -18.87 20.76 1.95
N GLY A 75 -19.43 21.97 2.01
CA GLY A 75 -19.91 22.60 3.24
C GLY A 75 -21.20 21.97 3.77
N LYS A 76 -21.88 22.68 4.68
CA LYS A 76 -23.15 22.23 5.25
C LYS A 76 -24.27 22.38 4.22
N PHE A 77 -25.18 21.41 4.17
CA PHE A 77 -26.45 21.49 3.44
C PHE A 77 -27.63 21.59 4.39
N GLU A 78 -28.68 22.31 3.98
CA GLU A 78 -29.96 22.36 4.70
C GLU A 78 -31.13 22.19 3.71
N PRO A 79 -31.83 21.03 3.71
CA PRO A 79 -31.61 19.85 4.55
C PRO A 79 -30.26 19.17 4.31
N ASN A 80 -29.77 18.37 5.26
CA ASN A 80 -28.44 17.72 5.24
C ASN A 80 -28.10 16.91 3.97
N LYS A 81 -29.12 16.51 3.22
CA LYS A 81 -29.01 15.96 1.86
C LYS A 81 -30.07 16.58 0.98
N VAL A 82 -29.69 16.94 -0.23
CA VAL A 82 -30.57 17.48 -1.27
C VAL A 82 -30.39 16.68 -2.57
N GLU A 83 -31.45 16.58 -3.36
CA GLU A 83 -31.38 15.97 -4.69
C GLU A 83 -31.14 17.05 -5.74
N LEU A 84 -30.04 16.95 -6.47
CA LEU A 84 -29.78 17.78 -7.64
C LEU A 84 -30.44 17.13 -8.86
N THR A 85 -31.04 17.94 -9.73
CA THR A 85 -31.74 17.45 -10.93
C THR A 85 -30.89 17.69 -12.16
N LYS A 86 -30.81 16.70 -13.06
CA LYS A 86 -30.08 16.86 -14.33
C LYS A 86 -30.55 18.09 -15.12
N GLY A 87 -29.59 18.83 -15.67
CA GLY A 87 -29.80 19.99 -16.53
C GLY A 87 -30.07 21.30 -15.79
N THR A 88 -30.17 21.28 -14.46
CA THR A 88 -30.33 22.50 -13.67
C THR A 88 -28.99 23.20 -13.43
N GLU A 89 -29.05 24.51 -13.21
CA GLU A 89 -27.89 25.28 -12.75
C GLU A 89 -27.59 24.99 -11.28
N PHE A 90 -26.31 24.93 -10.95
CA PHE A 90 -25.83 24.74 -9.59
C PHE A 90 -24.53 25.53 -9.38
N THR A 91 -24.45 26.32 -8.30
CA THR A 91 -23.26 27.17 -8.03
C THR A 91 -22.42 26.62 -6.89
N VAL A 92 -21.14 26.37 -7.16
CA VAL A 92 -20.17 25.97 -6.14
C VAL A 92 -19.35 27.18 -5.71
N TYR A 93 -19.48 27.58 -4.45
CA TYR A 93 -18.70 28.67 -3.85
C TYR A 93 -17.40 28.14 -3.26
N ALA A 94 -16.26 28.59 -3.79
CA ALA A 94 -14.94 28.21 -3.33
C ALA A 94 -14.60 28.92 -2.00
N GLY A 95 -14.43 28.15 -0.92
CA GLY A 95 -13.93 28.63 0.38
C GLY A 95 -14.89 29.41 1.26
N ASP A 96 -16.01 29.88 0.72
CA ASP A 96 -17.02 30.61 1.51
C ASP A 96 -17.93 29.64 2.27
N MET A 97 -17.42 29.12 3.39
CA MET A 97 -18.12 28.16 4.25
C MET A 97 -19.34 28.75 4.98
N SER A 98 -19.62 30.04 4.81
CA SER A 98 -20.88 30.65 5.28
C SER A 98 -22.07 30.31 4.38
N VAL A 99 -21.82 29.90 3.12
CA VAL A 99 -22.86 29.47 2.19
C VAL A 99 -23.39 28.09 2.62
N ILE A 100 -24.66 28.07 3.03
CA ILE A 100 -25.41 26.84 3.27
C ILE A 100 -25.91 26.29 1.94
N GLY A 101 -25.61 25.02 1.72
CA GLY A 101 -25.98 24.31 0.50
C GLY A 101 -27.47 23.96 0.45
N ASP A 102 -28.04 24.09 -0.74
CA ASP A 102 -29.41 23.74 -1.09
C ASP A 102 -29.43 23.13 -2.50
N THR A 103 -30.57 23.06 -3.17
CA THR A 103 -30.68 22.50 -4.54
C THR A 103 -30.06 23.39 -5.63
N THR A 104 -29.61 24.60 -5.31
CA THR A 104 -29.10 25.61 -6.25
C THR A 104 -27.64 25.99 -6.02
N LYS A 105 -27.10 25.75 -4.82
CA LYS A 105 -25.72 26.12 -4.48
C LYS A 105 -25.13 25.27 -3.37
N CYS A 106 -23.81 25.29 -3.22
CA CYS A 106 -23.10 24.86 -2.01
C CYS A 106 -21.74 25.56 -1.86
N ALA A 107 -21.15 25.47 -0.67
CA ALA A 107 -19.75 25.79 -0.43
C ALA A 107 -18.85 24.56 -0.60
N VAL A 108 -17.58 24.80 -0.90
CA VAL A 108 -16.50 23.79 -0.75
C VAL A 108 -15.34 24.34 0.07
N THR A 109 -14.62 23.45 0.75
CA THR A 109 -13.53 23.80 1.66
C THR A 109 -12.30 24.43 1.00
N TYR A 110 -12.13 24.26 -0.32
CA TYR A 110 -10.95 24.75 -1.02
C TYR A 110 -11.21 26.11 -1.69
N GLU A 111 -10.64 27.17 -1.10
CA GLU A 111 -10.69 28.56 -1.61
C GLU A 111 -10.12 28.70 -3.03
N GLY A 112 -9.11 27.89 -3.37
CA GLY A 112 -8.44 27.96 -4.66
C GLY A 112 -9.24 27.37 -5.83
N LEU A 113 -10.36 26.67 -5.58
CA LEU A 113 -11.07 25.91 -6.62
C LEU A 113 -11.43 26.76 -7.83
N ALA A 114 -11.95 27.98 -7.61
CA ALA A 114 -12.35 28.89 -8.67
C ALA A 114 -11.17 29.32 -9.58
N ASN A 115 -9.93 29.31 -9.07
CA ASN A 115 -8.74 29.65 -9.85
C ASN A 115 -8.19 28.46 -10.67
N ASP A 116 -8.51 27.24 -10.24
CA ASP A 116 -7.98 26.02 -10.86
C ASP A 116 -8.90 25.49 -11.97
N VAL A 117 -10.21 25.75 -11.89
CA VAL A 117 -11.19 25.30 -12.90
C VAL A 117 -11.48 26.33 -13.98
N LYS A 118 -11.86 25.85 -15.16
CA LYS A 118 -12.30 26.65 -16.31
C LYS A 118 -13.58 26.07 -16.94
N PRO A 119 -14.32 26.84 -17.75
CA PRO A 119 -15.46 26.33 -18.51
C PRO A 119 -15.13 25.02 -19.24
N GLY A 120 -16.02 24.04 -19.13
CA GLY A 120 -15.86 22.69 -19.67
C GLY A 120 -15.21 21.69 -18.73
N ASN A 121 -14.61 22.10 -17.61
CA ASN A 121 -14.15 21.15 -16.60
C ASN A 121 -15.31 20.44 -15.89
N THR A 122 -15.02 19.26 -15.36
CA THR A 122 -15.95 18.45 -14.57
C THR A 122 -15.62 18.58 -13.10
N ILE A 123 -16.64 18.77 -12.26
CA ILE A 123 -16.56 18.64 -10.81
C ILE A 123 -17.45 17.47 -10.41
N LEU A 124 -16.90 16.55 -9.63
CA LEU A 124 -17.59 15.38 -9.13
C LEU A 124 -17.82 15.51 -7.63
N ILE A 125 -19.02 15.20 -7.15
CA ILE A 125 -19.39 15.24 -5.73
C ILE A 125 -19.76 13.84 -5.25
N ASP A 126 -19.31 13.49 -4.05
CA ASP A 126 -19.57 12.21 -3.36
C ASP A 126 -19.08 11.03 -4.19
N ASP A 127 -17.76 10.96 -4.41
CA ASP A 127 -17.06 9.90 -5.14
C ASP A 127 -17.59 9.68 -6.57
N GLY A 128 -17.97 10.77 -7.25
CA GLY A 128 -18.50 10.72 -8.61
C GLY A 128 -20.00 10.46 -8.72
N LEU A 129 -20.74 10.39 -7.60
CA LEU A 129 -22.19 10.16 -7.63
C LEU A 129 -22.94 11.26 -8.39
N VAL A 130 -22.52 12.52 -8.25
CA VAL A 130 -23.09 13.64 -9.01
C VAL A 130 -22.00 14.38 -9.77
N GLY A 131 -22.16 14.48 -11.08
CA GLY A 131 -21.29 15.26 -11.96
C GLY A 131 -21.85 16.64 -12.24
N LEU A 132 -20.95 17.62 -12.27
CA LEU A 132 -21.20 19.02 -12.63
C LEU A 132 -20.27 19.41 -13.76
N THR A 133 -20.77 20.13 -14.77
CA THR A 133 -19.92 20.74 -15.81
C THR A 133 -19.84 22.24 -15.58
N VAL A 134 -18.62 22.75 -15.42
CA VAL A 134 -18.36 24.18 -15.22
C VAL A 134 -18.77 24.96 -16.47
N LYS A 135 -19.61 25.97 -16.30
CA LYS A 135 -20.07 26.87 -17.36
C LYS A 135 -19.31 28.19 -17.35
N SER A 136 -19.10 28.77 -16.17
CA SER A 136 -18.37 30.03 -15.98
C SER A 136 -17.86 30.14 -14.55
N VAL A 137 -16.90 31.04 -14.34
CA VAL A 137 -16.36 31.37 -13.02
C VAL A 137 -16.47 32.87 -12.83
N GLU A 138 -17.08 33.30 -11.72
CA GLU A 138 -17.26 34.70 -11.35
C GLU A 138 -16.80 34.90 -9.90
N GLY A 139 -15.59 35.44 -9.70
CA GLY A 139 -15.00 35.53 -8.36
C GLY A 139 -14.77 34.14 -7.76
N ASN A 140 -15.37 33.86 -6.60
CA ASN A 140 -15.35 32.53 -5.98
C ASN A 140 -16.55 31.65 -6.36
N ALA A 141 -17.48 32.13 -7.18
CA ALA A 141 -18.65 31.39 -7.61
C ALA A 141 -18.37 30.65 -8.92
N VAL A 142 -18.33 29.32 -8.86
CA VAL A 142 -18.23 28.43 -10.02
C VAL A 142 -19.62 28.00 -10.43
N LYS A 143 -20.11 28.53 -11.56
CA LYS A 143 -21.44 28.20 -12.09
C LYS A 143 -21.35 26.93 -12.92
N CYS A 144 -22.17 25.94 -12.59
CA CYS A 144 -22.17 24.63 -13.22
C CYS A 144 -23.56 24.23 -13.73
N GLU A 145 -23.58 23.24 -14.62
CA GLU A 145 -24.79 22.49 -14.99
C GLU A 145 -24.69 21.06 -14.46
N VAL A 146 -25.73 20.59 -13.78
CA VAL A 146 -25.83 19.24 -13.22
C VAL A 146 -25.96 18.20 -14.34
N GLN A 147 -25.06 17.22 -14.40
CA GLN A 147 -25.00 16.23 -15.48
C GLN A 147 -25.89 15.01 -15.25
N ASN A 148 -26.20 14.69 -13.99
CA ASN A 148 -27.07 13.59 -13.60
C ASN A 148 -27.83 13.90 -12.30
N THR A 149 -29.02 13.32 -12.17
CA THR A 149 -29.80 13.43 -10.92
C THR A 149 -29.17 12.57 -9.84
N GLY A 150 -29.04 13.11 -8.63
CA GLY A 150 -28.48 12.38 -7.49
C GLY A 150 -28.46 13.21 -6.21
N LEU A 151 -28.19 12.52 -5.10
CA LEU A 151 -28.13 13.14 -3.77
C LEU A 151 -26.74 13.72 -3.50
N VAL A 152 -26.69 14.95 -3.04
CA VAL A 152 -25.49 15.56 -2.45
C VAL A 152 -25.76 15.91 -0.99
N GLY A 153 -24.71 16.00 -0.18
CA GLY A 153 -24.89 16.32 1.23
C GLY A 153 -23.66 16.96 1.86
N THR A 154 -23.75 17.13 3.19
CA THR A 154 -22.71 17.76 4.00
C THR A 154 -21.42 16.94 4.03
N HIS A 155 -20.26 17.61 3.90
CA HIS A 155 -18.91 17.06 4.06
C HIS A 155 -18.54 15.89 3.13
N LYS A 156 -19.15 15.86 1.94
CA LYS A 156 -18.85 14.89 0.88
C LYS A 156 -17.60 15.28 0.11
N GLY A 157 -16.86 14.28 -0.38
CA GLY A 157 -15.67 14.49 -1.21
C GLY A 157 -16.02 15.23 -2.51
N VAL A 158 -15.09 16.06 -2.98
CA VAL A 158 -15.18 16.77 -4.24
C VAL A 158 -13.92 16.52 -5.04
N ASN A 159 -14.08 16.02 -6.26
CA ASN A 159 -13.01 15.66 -7.17
C ASN A 159 -13.10 16.50 -8.44
N VAL A 160 -11.96 16.80 -9.07
CA VAL A 160 -11.92 17.66 -10.26
C VAL A 160 -11.03 17.01 -11.33
N PRO A 161 -11.54 15.96 -12.01
CA PRO A 161 -10.74 15.18 -12.94
C PRO A 161 -10.08 16.03 -14.03
N GLY A 162 -8.81 15.75 -14.31
CA GLY A 162 -8.04 16.43 -15.36
C GLY A 162 -7.64 17.88 -15.04
N VAL A 163 -7.78 18.32 -13.78
CA VAL A 163 -7.33 19.63 -13.30
C VAL A 163 -6.26 19.44 -12.23
N SER A 164 -5.13 20.14 -12.35
CA SER A 164 -4.11 20.17 -11.30
C SER A 164 -4.58 21.12 -10.19
N ILE A 165 -5.07 20.52 -9.11
CA ILE A 165 -5.55 21.22 -7.92
C ILE A 165 -4.34 21.62 -7.07
N LYS A 166 -4.25 22.88 -6.66
CA LYS A 166 -3.09 23.41 -5.89
C LYS A 166 -3.28 23.31 -4.37
N LEU A 167 -3.71 22.14 -3.90
CA LEU A 167 -3.73 21.83 -2.48
C LEU A 167 -2.30 21.64 -1.93
N PRO A 168 -2.04 21.95 -0.64
CA PRO A 168 -0.77 21.61 0.00
C PRO A 168 -0.55 20.09 0.00
N ALA A 169 0.69 19.62 0.14
CA ALA A 169 0.99 18.20 0.21
C ALA A 169 0.39 17.51 1.46
N LEU A 170 0.30 18.25 2.56
CA LEU A 170 -0.16 17.77 3.86
C LEU A 170 -1.07 18.81 4.52
N THR A 171 -2.08 18.34 5.24
CA THR A 171 -2.85 19.15 6.17
C THR A 171 -2.14 19.25 7.53
N GLU A 172 -2.56 20.17 8.39
CA GLU A 172 -2.04 20.23 9.78
C GLU A 172 -2.37 18.96 10.57
N LYS A 173 -3.50 18.31 10.26
CA LYS A 173 -3.83 17.00 10.82
C LYS A 173 -2.81 15.95 10.38
N ASP A 174 -2.48 15.89 9.09
CA ASP A 174 -1.51 14.90 8.59
C ASP A 174 -0.14 15.12 9.24
N LYS A 175 0.32 16.35 9.41
CA LYS A 175 1.57 16.64 10.14
C LYS A 175 1.55 16.09 11.57
N SER A 176 0.45 16.33 12.30
CA SER A 176 0.24 15.78 13.65
C SER A 176 0.26 14.24 13.64
N ASP A 177 -0.41 13.63 12.66
CA ASP A 177 -0.44 12.17 12.50
C ASP A 177 0.96 11.60 12.18
N LEU A 178 1.78 12.29 11.38
CA LEU A 178 3.16 11.88 11.07
C LEU A 178 4.04 11.89 12.33
N ILE A 179 3.94 12.94 13.15
CA ILE A 179 4.68 13.03 14.41
C ILE A 179 4.27 11.89 15.35
N PHE A 180 2.96 11.66 15.51
CA PHE A 180 2.45 10.51 16.25
C PHE A 180 2.97 9.17 15.70
N GLY A 181 3.03 9.02 14.37
CA GLY A 181 3.61 7.85 13.72
C GLY A 181 5.08 7.61 14.10
N CYS A 182 5.87 8.69 14.23
CA CYS A 182 7.26 8.63 14.70
C CYS A 182 7.33 8.17 16.16
N GLU A 183 6.54 8.79 17.04
CA GLU A 183 6.45 8.42 18.46
C GLU A 183 6.06 6.96 18.67
N MET A 184 5.08 6.49 17.88
CA MET A 184 4.64 5.10 17.94
C MET A 184 5.62 4.13 17.28
N GLY A 185 6.54 4.59 16.45
CA GLY A 185 7.46 3.75 15.69
C GLY A 185 6.73 2.87 14.67
N VAL A 186 5.84 3.45 13.87
CA VAL A 186 5.18 2.73 12.76
C VAL A 186 6.20 2.32 11.70
N ASN A 187 5.90 1.29 10.91
CA ASN A 187 6.84 0.78 9.91
C ASN A 187 6.74 1.54 8.58
N MET A 188 5.57 2.09 8.27
CA MET A 188 5.28 2.74 7.00
C MET A 188 4.21 3.83 7.17
N ILE A 189 4.40 4.95 6.47
CA ILE A 189 3.35 5.94 6.18
C ILE A 189 2.78 5.63 4.79
N ALA A 190 1.47 5.42 4.69
CA ALA A 190 0.75 5.46 3.43
C ALA A 190 0.24 6.89 3.22
N ALA A 191 0.86 7.61 2.29
CA ALA A 191 0.65 9.04 2.07
C ALA A 191 -0.40 9.27 0.99
N SER A 192 -1.49 9.94 1.35
CA SER A 192 -2.64 10.19 0.48
C SER A 192 -2.39 11.37 -0.46
N PHE A 193 -2.99 11.28 -1.65
CA PHE A 193 -3.05 12.28 -2.72
C PHE A 193 -1.68 12.78 -3.17
N ILE A 194 -0.69 11.89 -3.24
CA ILE A 194 0.64 12.21 -3.74
C ILE A 194 0.57 12.50 -5.23
N ARG A 195 0.98 13.72 -5.62
CA ARG A 195 0.94 14.19 -7.01
C ARG A 195 2.32 14.32 -7.62
N LYS A 196 3.37 14.50 -6.81
CA LYS A 196 4.73 14.81 -7.27
C LYS A 196 5.78 14.40 -6.24
N ALA A 197 7.03 14.27 -6.69
CA ALA A 197 8.16 13.91 -5.84
C ALA A 197 8.33 14.83 -4.61
N SER A 198 8.12 16.14 -4.78
CA SER A 198 8.28 17.11 -3.67
C SER A 198 7.29 16.88 -2.51
N ASP A 199 6.13 16.25 -2.78
CA ASP A 199 5.17 15.91 -1.72
C ASP A 199 5.76 14.82 -0.81
N VAL A 200 6.42 13.83 -1.41
CA VAL A 200 7.12 12.74 -0.71
C VAL A 200 8.31 13.27 0.06
N GLU A 201 9.10 14.18 -0.53
CA GLU A 201 10.23 14.84 0.14
C GLU A 201 9.78 15.66 1.35
N THR A 202 8.63 16.33 1.26
CA THR A 202 8.04 17.06 2.39
C THR A 202 7.74 16.13 3.56
N ILE A 203 7.13 14.97 3.29
CA ILE A 203 6.87 13.96 4.31
C ILE A 203 8.18 13.43 4.88
N ARG A 204 9.16 13.12 4.03
CA ARG A 204 10.47 12.62 4.45
C ARG A 204 11.17 13.59 5.39
N ASN A 205 11.12 14.90 5.12
CA ASN A 205 11.70 15.91 5.99
C ASN A 205 11.06 15.93 7.37
N ILE A 206 9.72 15.90 7.44
CA ILE A 206 8.99 15.86 8.72
C ILE A 206 9.35 14.59 9.50
N LEU A 207 9.39 13.43 8.84
CA LEU A 207 9.79 12.18 9.51
C LEU A 207 11.22 12.28 10.04
N ASN A 208 12.17 12.79 9.25
CA ASN A 208 13.56 12.93 9.69
C ASN A 208 13.72 13.89 10.87
N GLU A 209 13.01 15.01 10.88
CA GLU A 209 13.02 15.98 11.98
C GLU A 209 12.46 15.41 13.30
N ASN A 210 11.69 14.31 13.22
CA ASN A 210 11.01 13.68 14.36
C ASN A 210 11.55 12.26 14.67
N GLY A 211 12.74 11.88 14.18
CA GLY A 211 13.37 10.59 14.46
C GLY A 211 12.76 9.38 13.73
N GLY A 212 12.03 9.64 12.65
CA GLY A 212 11.36 8.68 11.79
C GLY A 212 12.14 8.35 10.51
N GLU A 213 13.47 8.51 10.48
CA GLU A 213 14.31 8.33 9.28
C GLU A 213 14.15 6.94 8.65
N ARG A 214 13.87 5.94 9.50
CA ARG A 214 13.69 4.55 9.10
C ARG A 214 12.27 4.20 8.69
N ILE A 215 11.29 5.09 8.87
CA ILE A 215 9.90 4.83 8.48
C ILE A 215 9.80 4.89 6.96
N LEU A 216 9.18 3.87 6.36
CA LEU A 216 8.99 3.81 4.90
C LEU A 216 7.87 4.74 4.46
N ILE A 217 7.99 5.33 3.27
CA ILE A 217 6.92 6.11 2.64
C ILE A 217 6.33 5.34 1.46
N CYS A 218 5.05 5.02 1.56
CA CYS A 218 4.24 4.47 0.49
C CYS A 218 3.38 5.58 -0.12
N SER A 219 3.66 5.96 -1.36
CA SER A 219 2.88 6.99 -2.04
C SER A 219 1.63 6.39 -2.65
N LYS A 220 0.46 6.92 -2.28
CA LYS A 220 -0.83 6.51 -2.81
C LYS A 220 -1.10 7.30 -4.10
N ILE A 221 -1.27 6.58 -5.20
CA ILE A 221 -1.60 7.15 -6.51
C ILE A 221 -3.11 7.13 -6.65
N GLU A 222 -3.70 8.32 -6.52
CA GLU A 222 -5.16 8.52 -6.35
C GLU A 222 -5.74 9.47 -7.40
N ASN A 223 -4.91 10.12 -8.24
CA ASN A 223 -5.37 11.05 -9.26
C ASN A 223 -4.50 11.04 -10.52
N GLN A 224 -4.97 11.73 -11.56
CA GLN A 224 -4.28 11.83 -12.84
C GLN A 224 -2.87 12.41 -12.73
N GLU A 225 -2.67 13.47 -11.94
CA GLU A 225 -1.35 14.10 -11.78
C GLU A 225 -0.31 13.14 -11.16
N GLY A 226 -0.73 12.33 -10.18
CA GLY A 226 0.11 11.26 -9.62
C GLY A 226 0.44 10.17 -10.62
N VAL A 227 -0.48 9.84 -11.53
CA VAL A 227 -0.22 8.89 -12.64
C VAL A 227 0.79 9.48 -13.62
N ASP A 228 0.61 10.75 -14.00
CA ASP A 228 1.49 11.43 -14.96
C ASP A 228 2.92 11.58 -14.41
N ASN A 229 3.06 11.80 -13.10
CA ASN A 229 4.34 11.99 -12.42
C ASN A 229 4.91 10.70 -11.80
N ILE A 230 4.34 9.52 -12.09
CA ILE A 230 4.65 8.27 -11.40
C ILE A 230 6.14 7.94 -11.36
N ASP A 231 6.89 8.23 -12.41
CA ASP A 231 8.33 7.94 -12.47
C ASP A 231 9.10 8.74 -11.42
N SER A 232 8.84 10.05 -11.32
CA SER A 232 9.49 10.92 -10.33
C SER A 232 9.08 10.58 -8.89
N ILE A 233 7.80 10.22 -8.67
CA ILE A 233 7.30 9.79 -7.36
C ILE A 233 8.00 8.48 -6.97
N LEU A 234 8.00 7.51 -7.88
CA LEU A 234 8.62 6.20 -7.67
C LEU A 234 10.10 6.31 -7.32
N GLU A 235 10.84 7.29 -7.83
CA GLU A 235 12.25 7.50 -7.47
C GLU A 235 12.45 7.81 -5.98
N VAL A 236 11.57 8.64 -5.40
CA VAL A 236 11.69 9.13 -4.01
C VAL A 236 10.86 8.35 -2.98
N SER A 237 9.90 7.52 -3.41
CA SER A 237 9.09 6.68 -2.52
C SER A 237 9.76 5.34 -2.17
N ASP A 238 9.43 4.74 -1.03
CA ASP A 238 9.87 3.39 -0.69
C ASP A 238 8.96 2.31 -1.29
N LEU A 239 7.67 2.62 -1.43
CA LEU A 239 6.60 1.79 -1.98
C LEU A 239 5.60 2.65 -2.75
N ILE A 240 4.80 2.02 -3.60
CA ILE A 240 3.63 2.65 -4.24
C ILE A 240 2.37 1.88 -3.87
N MET A 241 1.27 2.60 -3.67
CA MET A 241 -0.07 2.03 -3.55
C MET A 241 -0.95 2.50 -4.70
N VAL A 242 -1.52 1.55 -5.45
CA VAL A 242 -2.55 1.81 -6.45
C VAL A 242 -3.90 1.83 -5.73
N ALA A 243 -4.39 3.03 -5.41
CA ALA A 243 -5.64 3.24 -4.68
C ALA A 243 -6.80 3.44 -5.66
N ARG A 244 -7.42 2.32 -6.05
CA ARG A 244 -8.34 2.24 -7.20
C ARG A 244 -9.67 2.96 -6.99
N GLY A 245 -10.13 3.06 -5.74
CA GLY A 245 -11.34 3.79 -5.37
C GLY A 245 -11.24 5.25 -5.80
N ASP A 246 -10.31 6.00 -5.19
CA ASP A 246 -10.10 7.41 -5.51
C ASP A 246 -9.61 7.61 -6.96
N LEU A 247 -8.69 6.76 -7.41
CA LEU A 247 -8.18 6.84 -8.78
C LEU A 247 -9.30 6.68 -9.82
N GLY A 248 -10.24 5.77 -9.61
CA GLY A 248 -11.36 5.54 -10.52
C GLY A 248 -12.39 6.69 -10.57
N VAL A 249 -12.33 7.63 -9.63
CA VAL A 249 -13.09 8.89 -9.68
C VAL A 249 -12.35 9.95 -10.48
N GLU A 250 -11.02 9.97 -10.40
CA GLU A 250 -10.16 11.02 -10.96
C GLU A 250 -9.69 10.77 -12.40
N ILE A 251 -9.73 9.52 -12.88
CA ILE A 251 -9.42 9.14 -14.26
C ILE A 251 -10.59 8.37 -14.90
N PRO A 252 -10.69 8.32 -16.24
CA PRO A 252 -11.72 7.51 -16.89
C PRO A 252 -11.65 6.05 -16.42
N ILE A 253 -12.78 5.50 -15.97
CA ILE A 253 -12.85 4.21 -15.29
C ILE A 253 -12.30 3.06 -16.14
N GLU A 254 -12.45 3.13 -17.46
CA GLU A 254 -11.92 2.17 -18.42
C GLU A 254 -10.38 2.18 -18.51
N GLN A 255 -9.71 3.24 -18.04
CA GLN A 255 -8.25 3.35 -18.02
C GLN A 255 -7.64 2.81 -16.72
N VAL A 256 -8.39 2.72 -15.63
CA VAL A 256 -7.90 2.26 -14.31
C VAL A 256 -7.18 0.91 -14.39
N PRO A 257 -7.69 -0.12 -15.09
CA PRO A 257 -6.99 -1.40 -15.19
C PRO A 257 -5.62 -1.28 -15.90
N ALA A 258 -5.51 -0.44 -16.92
CA ALA A 258 -4.26 -0.23 -17.64
C ALA A 258 -3.24 0.53 -16.78
N VAL A 259 -3.69 1.56 -16.06
CA VAL A 259 -2.86 2.34 -15.13
C VAL A 259 -2.33 1.48 -13.98
N GLN A 260 -3.18 0.63 -13.37
CA GLN A 260 -2.75 -0.33 -12.36
C GLN A 260 -1.58 -1.20 -12.87
N LYS A 261 -1.76 -1.83 -14.03
CA LYS A 261 -0.74 -2.71 -14.63
C LYS A 261 0.56 -1.95 -14.89
N MET A 262 0.45 -0.74 -15.44
CA MET A 262 1.60 0.13 -15.71
C MET A 262 2.38 0.47 -14.43
N ILE A 263 1.69 0.88 -13.36
CA ILE A 263 2.33 1.21 -12.08
C ILE A 263 3.02 -0.01 -11.48
N ILE A 264 2.34 -1.16 -11.44
CA ILE A 264 2.89 -2.41 -10.92
C ILE A 264 4.15 -2.82 -11.70
N GLN A 265 4.11 -2.74 -13.03
CA GLN A 265 5.27 -3.06 -13.88
C GLN A 265 6.47 -2.14 -13.60
N LYS A 266 6.25 -0.83 -13.48
CA LYS A 266 7.31 0.14 -13.14
C LYS A 266 7.92 -0.16 -11.77
N CYS A 267 7.11 -0.44 -10.76
CA CYS A 267 7.57 -0.80 -9.42
C CYS A 267 8.41 -2.08 -9.43
N ASN A 268 7.94 -3.13 -10.10
CA ASN A 268 8.64 -4.40 -10.27
C ASN A 268 9.97 -4.23 -11.01
N ALA A 269 10.03 -3.37 -12.03
CA ALA A 269 11.25 -3.10 -12.79
C ALA A 269 12.37 -2.50 -11.93
N VAL A 270 12.04 -1.62 -10.98
CA VAL A 270 13.03 -1.00 -10.07
C VAL A 270 13.23 -1.79 -8.76
N GLY A 271 12.32 -2.71 -8.44
CA GLY A 271 12.37 -3.56 -7.25
C GLY A 271 11.84 -2.86 -5.99
N LYS A 272 10.91 -1.92 -6.15
CA LYS A 272 10.18 -1.29 -5.05
C LYS A 272 8.83 -2.00 -4.90
N PRO A 273 8.42 -2.39 -3.69
CA PRO A 273 7.15 -3.09 -3.51
C PRO A 273 5.95 -2.21 -3.91
N VAL A 274 4.92 -2.86 -4.43
CA VAL A 274 3.66 -2.22 -4.83
C VAL A 274 2.46 -2.88 -4.16
N VAL A 275 1.49 -2.06 -3.77
CA VAL A 275 0.24 -2.49 -3.13
C VAL A 275 -0.94 -2.21 -4.05
N THR A 276 -1.79 -3.21 -4.28
CA THR A 276 -3.10 -2.99 -4.91
C THR A 276 -4.16 -2.85 -3.81
N ALA A 277 -4.85 -1.72 -3.81
CA ALA A 277 -5.73 -1.31 -2.72
C ALA A 277 -7.16 -1.00 -3.17
N THR A 278 -8.08 -1.07 -2.20
CA THR A 278 -9.53 -0.76 -2.27
C THR A 278 -10.33 -1.71 -3.16
N GLN A 279 -11.61 -1.94 -2.81
CA GLN A 279 -12.57 -2.75 -3.59
C GLN A 279 -12.05 -4.14 -4.00
N MET A 280 -11.27 -4.79 -3.13
CA MET A 280 -10.74 -6.12 -3.45
C MET A 280 -11.79 -7.19 -3.20
N LEU A 281 -12.48 -7.14 -2.05
CA LEU A 281 -13.56 -8.06 -1.67
C LEU A 281 -14.72 -7.28 -1.01
N ASP A 282 -15.08 -6.09 -1.52
CA ASP A 282 -16.07 -5.17 -0.91
C ASP A 282 -17.38 -5.87 -0.51
N SER A 283 -17.89 -6.77 -1.34
CA SER A 283 -19.12 -7.50 -1.06
C SER A 283 -19.06 -8.27 0.25
N MET A 284 -17.86 -8.66 0.70
CA MET A 284 -17.64 -9.38 1.95
C MET A 284 -17.81 -8.54 3.21
N MET A 285 -17.96 -7.22 3.08
CA MET A 285 -18.45 -6.40 4.20
C MET A 285 -19.83 -6.83 4.68
N ARG A 286 -20.67 -7.33 3.76
CA ARG A 286 -22.08 -7.68 4.00
C ARG A 286 -22.40 -9.15 3.74
N ASN A 287 -21.50 -9.87 3.08
CA ASN A 287 -21.74 -11.24 2.63
C ASN A 287 -20.60 -12.18 3.05
N PRO A 288 -20.88 -13.44 3.41
CA PRO A 288 -19.84 -14.37 3.82
C PRO A 288 -18.97 -14.89 2.64
N ARG A 289 -19.26 -14.48 1.41
CA ARG A 289 -18.53 -14.88 0.20
C ARG A 289 -18.40 -13.70 -0.77
N PRO A 290 -17.29 -13.62 -1.52
CA PRO A 290 -17.11 -12.60 -2.54
C PRO A 290 -17.87 -12.97 -3.81
N THR A 291 -18.04 -11.99 -4.68
CA THR A 291 -18.47 -12.19 -6.05
C THR A 291 -17.37 -12.86 -6.89
N ARG A 292 -17.74 -13.47 -8.02
CA ARG A 292 -16.76 -14.02 -8.98
C ARG A 292 -15.90 -12.92 -9.60
N ALA A 293 -16.45 -11.72 -9.75
CA ALA A 293 -15.74 -10.57 -10.29
C ALA A 293 -14.60 -10.15 -9.36
N GLU A 294 -14.87 -10.02 -8.05
CA GLU A 294 -13.84 -9.71 -7.04
C GLU A 294 -12.75 -10.78 -6.97
N VAL A 295 -13.12 -12.07 -7.02
CA VAL A 295 -12.11 -13.15 -7.06
C VAL A 295 -11.21 -13.02 -8.28
N SER A 296 -11.79 -12.73 -9.46
CA SER A 296 -11.03 -12.50 -10.69
C SER A 296 -10.14 -11.27 -10.59
N ASP A 297 -10.63 -10.18 -10.00
CA ASP A 297 -9.89 -8.93 -9.83
C ASP A 297 -8.66 -9.11 -8.92
N VAL A 298 -8.85 -9.74 -7.76
CA VAL A 298 -7.76 -10.09 -6.85
C VAL A 298 -6.73 -10.98 -7.55
N ALA A 299 -7.18 -12.02 -8.25
CA ALA A 299 -6.28 -12.91 -8.98
C ALA A 299 -5.49 -12.15 -10.06
N ASN A 300 -6.13 -11.26 -10.81
CA ASN A 300 -5.45 -10.47 -11.84
C ASN A 300 -4.43 -9.48 -11.25
N ALA A 301 -4.70 -8.86 -10.11
CA ALA A 301 -3.72 -8.02 -9.43
C ALA A 301 -2.45 -8.80 -9.03
N ILE A 302 -2.62 -10.06 -8.63
CA ILE A 302 -1.51 -10.98 -8.31
C ILE A 302 -0.74 -11.37 -9.58
N LEU A 303 -1.45 -11.70 -10.67
CA LEU A 303 -0.84 -12.01 -11.97
C LEU A 303 -0.11 -10.81 -12.58
N ASP A 304 -0.58 -9.59 -12.31
CA ASP A 304 0.12 -8.35 -12.67
C ASP A 304 1.44 -8.19 -11.93
N GLY A 305 1.59 -8.88 -10.81
CA GLY A 305 2.81 -8.93 -10.01
C GLY A 305 2.81 -7.98 -8.83
N THR A 306 1.65 -7.70 -8.22
CA THR A 306 1.60 -6.93 -6.97
C THR A 306 2.35 -7.63 -5.83
N ASP A 307 3.00 -6.89 -4.95
CA ASP A 307 3.64 -7.45 -3.76
C ASP A 307 2.63 -7.69 -2.64
N ALA A 308 1.65 -6.79 -2.52
CA ALA A 308 0.63 -6.85 -1.49
C ALA A 308 -0.77 -6.48 -2.02
N ILE A 309 -1.77 -7.04 -1.35
CA ILE A 309 -3.18 -6.73 -1.55
C ILE A 309 -3.80 -6.29 -0.22
N MET A 310 -4.76 -5.36 -0.28
CA MET A 310 -5.27 -4.67 0.90
C MET A 310 -6.78 -4.82 1.09
N LEU A 311 -7.18 -5.22 2.29
CA LEU A 311 -8.55 -5.15 2.79
C LEU A 311 -8.77 -3.82 3.53
N SER A 312 -9.87 -3.15 3.21
CA SER A 312 -10.26 -1.85 3.74
C SER A 312 -11.46 -2.01 4.69
N GLY A 313 -12.67 -1.73 4.22
CA GLY A 313 -13.89 -1.88 5.03
C GLY A 313 -14.17 -3.32 5.41
N GLU A 314 -13.73 -4.29 4.59
CA GLU A 314 -13.94 -5.72 4.79
C GLU A 314 -13.40 -6.21 6.13
N SER A 315 -12.20 -5.77 6.53
CA SER A 315 -11.59 -6.13 7.80
C SER A 315 -11.87 -5.12 8.91
N ALA A 316 -12.10 -3.83 8.57
CA ALA A 316 -12.25 -2.78 9.58
C ALA A 316 -13.68 -2.69 10.15
N ASN A 317 -14.70 -2.80 9.30
CA ASN A 317 -16.11 -2.52 9.63
C ASN A 317 -17.09 -3.57 9.08
N GLY A 318 -16.61 -4.60 8.38
CA GLY A 318 -17.44 -5.63 7.77
C GLY A 318 -17.92 -6.68 8.76
N ASP A 319 -18.98 -7.40 8.39
CA ASP A 319 -19.56 -8.47 9.20
C ASP A 319 -18.69 -9.75 9.22
N TYR A 320 -17.76 -9.88 8.27
CA TYR A 320 -16.98 -11.11 8.03
C TYR A 320 -15.46 -10.85 7.94
N PRO A 321 -14.82 -10.21 8.93
CA PRO A 321 -13.42 -9.78 8.83
C PRO A 321 -12.44 -10.96 8.76
N ILE A 322 -12.72 -12.06 9.46
CA ILE A 322 -11.86 -13.25 9.46
C ILE A 322 -11.97 -13.98 8.12
N GLU A 323 -13.20 -14.18 7.63
CA GLU A 323 -13.50 -14.86 6.38
C GLU A 323 -12.98 -14.08 5.19
N ALA A 324 -13.03 -12.74 5.20
CA ALA A 324 -12.48 -11.91 4.15
C ALA A 324 -10.96 -12.13 4.01
N VAL A 325 -10.23 -12.12 5.14
CA VAL A 325 -8.77 -12.35 5.14
C VAL A 325 -8.44 -13.77 4.69
N ALA A 326 -9.15 -14.77 5.23
CA ALA A 326 -8.94 -16.17 4.86
C ALA A 326 -9.28 -16.45 3.39
N THR A 327 -10.30 -15.78 2.86
CA THR A 327 -10.70 -15.91 1.45
C THR A 327 -9.67 -15.26 0.54
N MET A 328 -9.22 -14.04 0.85
CA MET A 328 -8.15 -13.40 0.08
C MET A 328 -6.87 -14.24 0.09
N ALA A 329 -6.50 -14.81 1.24
CA ALA A 329 -5.35 -15.70 1.35
C ALA A 329 -5.47 -16.93 0.43
N LYS A 330 -6.64 -17.57 0.39
CA LYS A 330 -6.90 -18.71 -0.50
C LYS A 330 -6.84 -18.33 -1.98
N ILE A 331 -7.39 -17.17 -2.36
CA ILE A 331 -7.32 -16.67 -3.74
C ILE A 331 -5.86 -16.47 -4.14
N ALA A 332 -5.05 -15.87 -3.25
CA ALA A 332 -3.63 -15.66 -3.51
C ALA A 332 -2.87 -16.98 -3.66
N GLU A 333 -3.04 -17.93 -2.74
CA GLU A 333 -2.38 -19.24 -2.84
C GLU A 333 -2.77 -20.03 -4.09
N GLU A 334 -4.04 -19.95 -4.51
CA GLU A 334 -4.49 -20.61 -5.74
C GLU A 334 -3.93 -19.93 -6.99
N THR A 335 -3.96 -18.59 -7.04
CA THR A 335 -3.45 -17.82 -8.17
C THR A 335 -1.94 -17.98 -8.33
N GLU A 336 -1.20 -18.04 -7.22
CA GLU A 336 0.24 -18.19 -7.23
C GLU A 336 0.73 -19.50 -7.85
N LYS A 337 -0.11 -20.55 -7.90
CA LYS A 337 0.18 -21.81 -8.62
C LYS A 337 0.26 -21.62 -10.13
N GLN A 338 -0.37 -20.57 -10.66
CA GLN A 338 -0.38 -20.25 -12.09
C GLN A 338 0.79 -19.35 -12.49
N LEU A 339 1.50 -18.76 -11.51
CA LEU A 339 2.68 -17.95 -11.78
C LEU A 339 3.75 -18.83 -12.41
N THR A 340 4.00 -18.62 -13.69
CA THR A 340 5.04 -19.37 -14.38
C THR A 340 6.40 -18.79 -14.01
N TYR A 341 7.32 -19.67 -13.58
CA TYR A 341 8.70 -19.30 -13.48
C TYR A 341 9.23 -18.86 -14.85
N LYS A 342 9.63 -17.60 -14.96
CA LYS A 342 10.47 -17.11 -16.05
C LYS A 342 11.88 -16.99 -15.49
N VAL A 343 12.87 -17.47 -16.25
CA VAL A 343 14.28 -17.21 -15.93
C VAL A 343 14.43 -15.72 -15.62
N ALA A 344 14.92 -15.41 -14.42
CA ALA A 344 15.10 -14.05 -13.98
C ALA A 344 16.25 -13.45 -14.80
N VAL A 345 15.89 -12.74 -15.86
CA VAL A 345 16.80 -12.02 -16.75
C VAL A 345 16.61 -10.52 -16.56
N SER A 346 17.68 -9.75 -16.71
CA SER A 346 17.51 -8.31 -16.81
C SER A 346 17.38 -7.87 -18.26
N GLN A 347 16.47 -6.94 -18.50
CA GLN A 347 16.34 -6.22 -19.78
C GLN A 347 17.04 -4.85 -19.75
N ALA A 348 17.66 -4.45 -18.63
CA ALA A 348 18.25 -3.13 -18.48
C ALA A 348 19.61 -3.04 -19.23
N LYS A 349 19.77 -2.00 -20.05
CA LYS A 349 20.99 -1.74 -20.84
C LYS A 349 22.19 -1.31 -19.99
N SER A 350 21.97 -0.83 -18.76
CA SER A 350 23.00 -0.46 -17.78
C SER A 350 22.56 -0.91 -16.38
N HIS A 351 23.46 -1.53 -15.62
CA HIS A 351 23.15 -2.17 -14.34
C HIS A 351 23.87 -1.49 -13.17
N VAL A 352 23.14 -0.86 -12.25
CA VAL A 352 23.69 -0.34 -10.99
C VAL A 352 22.71 -0.60 -9.84
N PRO A 353 23.14 -1.26 -8.74
CA PRO A 353 24.42 -1.97 -8.55
C PRO A 353 24.42 -3.31 -9.29
N ALA A 354 25.38 -3.51 -10.21
CA ALA A 354 25.43 -4.69 -11.05
C ALA A 354 25.55 -6.01 -10.26
N ILE A 355 26.40 -6.04 -9.23
CA ILE A 355 26.75 -7.28 -8.53
C ILE A 355 25.54 -7.84 -7.77
N SER A 356 24.89 -7.06 -6.92
CA SER A 356 23.76 -7.56 -6.12
C SER A 356 22.60 -8.02 -6.97
N GLY A 357 22.28 -7.29 -8.04
CA GLY A 357 21.26 -7.72 -8.99
C GLY A 357 21.61 -9.04 -9.68
N VAL A 358 22.87 -9.21 -10.11
CA VAL A 358 23.34 -10.45 -10.74
C VAL A 358 23.28 -11.62 -9.77
N ILE A 359 23.77 -11.46 -8.53
CA ILE A 359 23.77 -12.51 -7.52
C ILE A 359 22.33 -12.88 -7.11
N SER A 360 21.43 -11.91 -6.92
CA SER A 360 20.03 -12.19 -6.60
C SER A 360 19.33 -12.97 -7.72
N ARG A 361 19.56 -12.62 -8.99
CA ARG A 361 19.02 -13.39 -10.12
C ARG A 361 19.62 -14.79 -10.22
N ALA A 362 20.93 -14.91 -10.03
CA ALA A 362 21.60 -16.21 -10.00
C ALA A 362 21.05 -17.09 -8.87
N ALA A 363 20.79 -16.52 -7.69
CA ALA A 363 20.20 -17.23 -6.56
C ALA A 363 18.78 -17.70 -6.88
N SER A 364 17.94 -16.84 -7.45
CA SER A 364 16.58 -17.22 -7.86
C SER A 364 16.59 -18.28 -8.95
N ASN A 365 17.47 -18.17 -9.95
CA ASN A 365 17.54 -19.16 -11.02
C ASN A 365 18.05 -20.51 -10.53
N ALA A 366 19.13 -20.52 -9.73
CA ALA A 366 19.64 -21.74 -9.11
C ALA A 366 18.57 -22.40 -8.22
N ALA A 367 17.81 -21.61 -7.45
CA ALA A 367 16.76 -22.14 -6.60
C ALA A 367 15.66 -22.85 -7.40
N ASN A 368 15.25 -22.28 -8.53
CA ASN A 368 14.20 -22.87 -9.34
C ASN A 368 14.70 -24.08 -10.14
N GLU A 369 15.92 -24.03 -10.70
CA GLU A 369 16.53 -25.16 -11.41
C GLU A 369 16.78 -26.37 -10.49
N LEU A 370 17.17 -26.13 -9.25
CA LEU A 370 17.46 -27.18 -8.27
C LEU A 370 16.22 -27.66 -7.52
N GLY A 371 15.05 -27.06 -7.75
CA GLY A 371 13.86 -27.33 -6.94
C GLY A 371 14.09 -27.06 -5.45
N ALA A 372 14.84 -26.00 -5.13
CA ALA A 372 15.22 -25.67 -3.76
C ALA A 372 13.98 -25.38 -2.90
N ALA A 373 13.98 -25.86 -1.66
CA ALA A 373 12.90 -25.65 -0.71
C ALA A 373 12.75 -24.16 -0.31
N ALA A 374 13.87 -23.41 -0.30
CA ALA A 374 13.88 -21.99 0.01
C ALA A 374 15.13 -21.27 -0.54
N VAL A 375 15.00 -19.95 -0.74
CA VAL A 375 16.14 -19.03 -0.78
C VAL A 375 16.31 -18.41 0.60
N ILE A 376 17.46 -18.62 1.24
CA ILE A 376 17.77 -18.06 2.55
C ILE A 376 18.63 -16.81 2.36
N SER A 377 18.17 -15.68 2.88
CA SER A 377 18.83 -14.38 2.78
C SER A 377 19.23 -13.88 4.17
N SER A 378 20.52 -13.90 4.49
CA SER A 378 21.04 -13.16 5.64
C SER A 378 21.22 -11.69 5.27
N THR A 379 20.56 -10.78 5.99
CA THR A 379 20.49 -9.36 5.60
C THR A 379 20.38 -8.42 6.79
N GLN A 380 21.16 -7.33 6.77
CA GLN A 380 21.10 -6.29 7.80
C GLN A 380 20.07 -5.20 7.48
N THR A 381 19.93 -4.81 6.21
CA THR A 381 19.04 -3.72 5.75
C THR A 381 17.81 -4.22 4.99
N GLY A 382 17.73 -5.52 4.71
CA GLY A 382 16.67 -6.13 3.90
C GLY A 382 16.93 -6.05 2.39
N ALA A 383 17.97 -5.35 1.93
CA ALA A 383 18.23 -5.12 0.51
C ALA A 383 18.35 -6.43 -0.30
N THR A 384 19.09 -7.42 0.22
CA THR A 384 19.24 -8.74 -0.41
C THR A 384 17.87 -9.42 -0.61
N ALA A 385 17.06 -9.49 0.45
CA ALA A 385 15.74 -10.11 0.41
C ALA A 385 14.79 -9.40 -0.58
N LYS A 386 14.79 -8.06 -0.59
CA LYS A 386 14.01 -7.26 -1.57
C LYS A 386 14.44 -7.54 -3.02
N ARG A 387 15.75 -7.63 -3.28
CA ARG A 387 16.26 -7.93 -4.63
C ARG A 387 15.95 -9.35 -5.09
N ILE A 388 15.98 -10.33 -4.18
CA ILE A 388 15.55 -11.69 -4.50
C ILE A 388 14.03 -11.72 -4.73
N SER A 389 13.25 -11.00 -3.92
CA SER A 389 11.80 -10.86 -4.08
C SER A 389 11.42 -10.25 -5.44
N GLN A 390 12.18 -9.27 -5.91
CA GLN A 390 12.05 -8.69 -7.25
C GLN A 390 12.22 -9.75 -8.36
N CYS A 391 13.06 -10.77 -8.14
CA CYS A 391 13.30 -11.85 -9.10
C CYS A 391 12.20 -12.94 -9.08
N ARG A 392 11.23 -12.82 -8.15
CA ARG A 392 10.05 -13.68 -8.00
C ARG A 392 10.35 -15.20 -8.05
N PRO A 393 11.23 -15.75 -7.18
CA PRO A 393 11.51 -17.19 -7.15
C PRO A 393 10.27 -18.04 -6.83
N GLU A 394 10.30 -19.31 -7.25
CA GLU A 394 9.20 -20.24 -7.02
C GLU A 394 9.12 -20.67 -5.55
N CYS A 395 10.26 -20.82 -4.88
CA CYS A 395 10.31 -21.13 -3.46
C CYS A 395 10.20 -19.88 -2.57
N PRO A 396 9.84 -20.03 -1.28
CA PRO A 396 9.82 -18.93 -0.32
C PRO A 396 11.23 -18.34 -0.10
N ILE A 397 11.26 -17.06 0.27
CA ILE A 397 12.49 -16.34 0.65
C ILE A 397 12.50 -16.20 2.17
N ILE A 398 13.42 -16.86 2.86
CA ILE A 398 13.57 -16.77 4.32
C ILE A 398 14.61 -15.69 4.61
N ALA A 399 14.16 -14.54 5.11
CA ALA A 399 15.04 -13.42 5.39
C ALA A 399 15.42 -13.37 6.87
N ILE A 400 16.69 -13.60 7.17
CA ILE A 400 17.21 -13.60 8.54
C ILE A 400 17.90 -12.27 8.79
N THR A 401 17.48 -11.57 9.85
CA THR A 401 18.01 -10.26 10.23
C THR A 401 18.07 -10.14 11.75
N SER A 402 18.99 -9.35 12.27
CA SER A 402 19.04 -8.99 13.70
C SER A 402 18.19 -7.78 14.05
N ASP A 403 17.57 -7.14 13.06
CA ASP A 403 16.84 -5.90 13.22
C ASP A 403 15.34 -6.12 13.01
N VAL A 404 14.58 -5.98 14.09
CA VAL A 404 13.12 -6.16 14.11
C VAL A 404 12.38 -5.15 13.21
N ILE A 405 12.92 -3.94 13.04
CA ILE A 405 12.33 -2.93 12.14
C ILE A 405 12.48 -3.41 10.70
N VAL A 406 13.66 -3.91 10.32
CA VAL A 406 13.90 -4.48 8.98
C VAL A 406 13.03 -5.70 8.74
N ALA A 407 12.92 -6.59 9.73
CA ALA A 407 12.07 -7.77 9.64
C ALA A 407 10.62 -7.38 9.31
N ARG A 408 10.04 -6.43 10.05
CA ARG A 408 8.69 -5.93 9.79
C ARG A 408 8.55 -5.21 8.45
N GLN A 409 9.56 -4.46 8.02
CA GLN A 409 9.55 -3.81 6.70
C GLN A 409 9.58 -4.81 5.54
N LEU A 410 10.20 -5.98 5.72
CA LEU A 410 10.17 -7.05 4.73
C LEU A 410 8.80 -7.73 4.64
N ALA A 411 7.88 -7.48 5.57
CA ALA A 411 6.50 -7.97 5.49
C ALA A 411 5.71 -7.39 4.30
N PHE A 412 6.24 -6.37 3.62
CA PHE A 412 5.70 -5.79 2.38
C PHE A 412 6.30 -6.40 1.10
N SER A 413 7.34 -7.22 1.19
CA SER A 413 8.05 -7.76 0.02
C SER A 413 7.53 -9.15 -0.33
N TRP A 414 7.05 -9.36 -1.56
CA TRP A 414 6.48 -10.62 -2.02
C TRP A 414 7.38 -11.83 -1.73
N GLY A 415 6.81 -12.93 -1.24
CA GLY A 415 7.52 -14.18 -1.00
C GLY A 415 8.49 -14.18 0.18
N VAL A 416 8.68 -13.04 0.87
CA VAL A 416 9.65 -12.91 1.97
C VAL A 416 9.05 -13.26 3.33
N TYR A 417 9.67 -14.16 4.06
CA TYR A 417 9.33 -14.52 5.44
C TYR A 417 10.48 -14.11 6.36
N PRO A 418 10.33 -13.01 7.10
CA PRO A 418 11.37 -12.51 7.96
C PRO A 418 11.47 -13.32 9.27
N ILE A 419 12.69 -13.53 9.75
CA ILE A 419 13.02 -14.09 11.05
C ILE A 419 14.01 -13.15 11.74
N VAL A 420 13.72 -12.81 12.99
CA VAL A 420 14.64 -12.06 13.84
C VAL A 420 15.57 -13.05 14.56
N ALA A 421 16.87 -12.91 14.36
CA ALA A 421 17.89 -13.75 14.99
C ALA A 421 19.12 -12.93 15.39
N ASP A 422 19.94 -13.46 16.29
CA ASP A 422 21.14 -12.76 16.76
C ASP A 422 22.15 -12.47 15.63
N LYS A 423 22.93 -11.41 15.80
CA LYS A 423 24.00 -11.06 14.86
C LYS A 423 25.02 -12.20 14.77
N MET A 424 25.35 -12.58 13.54
CA MET A 424 26.39 -13.56 13.23
C MET A 424 27.74 -12.84 13.07
N ALA A 425 28.82 -13.43 13.58
CA ALA A 425 30.14 -12.80 13.65
C ALA A 425 31.05 -13.15 12.46
N SER A 426 30.79 -14.25 11.76
CA SER A 426 31.59 -14.68 10.60
C SER A 426 30.73 -15.18 9.44
N THR A 427 31.33 -15.25 8.25
CA THR A 427 30.66 -15.79 7.05
C THR A 427 30.28 -17.25 7.23
N ASP A 428 31.17 -18.08 7.79
CA ASP A 428 30.88 -19.50 7.99
C ASP A 428 29.75 -19.70 9.00
N GLU A 429 29.79 -18.96 10.13
CA GLU A 429 28.72 -18.97 11.11
C GLU A 429 27.39 -18.53 10.47
N MET A 430 27.40 -17.49 9.65
CA MET A 430 26.20 -17.03 8.94
C MET A 430 25.63 -18.09 8.02
N LEU A 431 26.47 -18.79 7.26
CA LEU A 431 26.03 -19.80 6.30
C LEU A 431 25.44 -21.04 7.00
N GLU A 432 26.01 -21.46 8.12
CA GLU A 432 25.53 -22.63 8.87
C GLU A 432 24.29 -22.29 9.70
N LYS A 433 24.37 -21.26 10.56
CA LYS A 433 23.25 -20.87 11.44
C LYS A 433 22.02 -20.43 10.66
N SER A 434 22.18 -19.80 9.49
CA SER A 434 21.01 -19.40 8.69
C SER A 434 20.17 -20.60 8.26
N VAL A 435 20.81 -21.73 7.95
CA VAL A 435 20.11 -22.97 7.60
C VAL A 435 19.47 -23.59 8.84
N GLU A 436 20.17 -23.61 9.97
CA GLU A 436 19.66 -24.13 11.25
C GLU A 436 18.42 -23.35 11.70
N ILE A 437 18.48 -22.01 11.69
CA ILE A 437 17.35 -21.15 12.03
C ILE A 437 16.15 -21.40 11.11
N ALA A 438 16.37 -21.50 9.79
CA ALA A 438 15.29 -21.80 8.84
C ALA A 438 14.64 -23.16 9.13
N LYS A 439 15.43 -24.14 9.57
CA LYS A 439 14.97 -25.48 9.98
C LYS A 439 14.20 -25.45 11.30
N GLU A 440 14.67 -24.71 12.30
CA GLU A 440 13.98 -24.53 13.60
C GLU A 440 12.59 -23.92 13.42
N TYR A 441 12.48 -22.93 12.52
CA TYR A 441 11.21 -22.31 12.15
C TYR A 441 10.36 -23.14 11.18
N LYS A 442 10.81 -24.36 10.82
CA LYS A 442 10.11 -25.33 9.97
C LYS A 442 9.85 -24.84 8.54
N TYR A 443 10.69 -23.93 8.04
CA TYR A 443 10.65 -23.53 6.63
C TYR A 443 11.39 -24.51 5.72
N VAL A 444 12.33 -25.27 6.26
CA VAL A 444 13.09 -26.32 5.56
C VAL A 444 13.29 -27.53 6.48
N GLN A 445 13.59 -28.69 5.92
CA GLN A 445 13.83 -29.95 6.63
C GLN A 445 15.14 -30.61 6.16
N SER A 446 15.66 -31.58 6.93
CA SER A 446 16.83 -32.37 6.53
C SER A 446 16.62 -33.02 5.16
N GLY A 447 17.62 -32.92 4.29
CA GLY A 447 17.58 -33.43 2.91
C GLY A 447 17.11 -32.40 1.88
N ASP A 448 16.51 -31.29 2.28
CA ASP A 448 16.13 -30.21 1.35
C ASP A 448 17.37 -29.55 0.73
N THR A 449 17.25 -29.10 -0.52
CA THR A 449 18.22 -28.18 -1.13
C THR A 449 17.82 -26.75 -0.84
N VAL A 450 18.78 -25.91 -0.44
CA VAL A 450 18.57 -24.48 -0.18
C VAL A 450 19.62 -23.65 -0.91
N VAL A 451 19.23 -22.44 -1.30
CA VAL A 451 20.14 -21.44 -1.88
C VAL A 451 20.31 -20.29 -0.89
N LEU A 452 21.53 -20.03 -0.48
CA LEU A 452 21.89 -18.91 0.39
C LEU A 452 22.38 -17.74 -0.44
N ALA A 453 21.94 -16.53 -0.10
CA ALA A 453 22.43 -15.28 -0.67
C ALA A 453 22.70 -14.26 0.44
N ALA A 454 23.88 -13.63 0.43
CA ALA A 454 24.29 -12.68 1.47
C ALA A 454 25.25 -11.62 0.93
N GLY A 455 25.46 -10.56 1.72
CA GLY A 455 26.57 -9.63 1.56
C GLY A 455 27.68 -9.95 2.56
N VAL A 456 28.92 -9.97 2.08
CA VAL A 456 30.14 -10.21 2.88
C VAL A 456 31.08 -9.01 2.73
N PRO A 457 31.76 -8.53 3.79
CA PRO A 457 31.80 -9.08 5.16
C PRO A 457 30.48 -8.88 5.94
N VAL A 458 30.14 -9.85 6.78
CA VAL A 458 28.79 -10.01 7.37
C VAL A 458 28.48 -8.98 8.46
N ASP A 459 29.52 -8.38 9.03
CA ASP A 459 29.47 -7.38 10.10
C ASP A 459 29.28 -5.95 9.58
N GLN A 460 29.32 -5.75 8.25
CA GLN A 460 29.18 -4.44 7.62
C GLN A 460 27.95 -4.38 6.70
N VAL A 461 27.34 -3.19 6.63
CA VAL A 461 26.30 -2.94 5.62
C VAL A 461 26.97 -2.86 4.25
N GLY A 462 26.76 -3.90 3.44
CA GLY A 462 27.38 -4.04 2.12
C GLY A 462 26.41 -4.55 1.05
N ALA A 463 26.93 -4.67 -0.17
CA ALA A 463 26.21 -5.19 -1.32
C ALA A 463 26.12 -6.74 -1.26
N THR A 464 25.00 -7.31 -1.72
CA THR A 464 24.90 -8.77 -1.94
C THR A 464 25.97 -9.22 -2.94
N ASN A 465 26.83 -10.15 -2.54
CA ASN A 465 27.97 -10.61 -3.34
C ASN A 465 28.30 -12.11 -3.18
N LEU A 466 27.57 -12.84 -2.32
CA LEU A 466 27.77 -14.27 -2.08
C LEU A 466 26.52 -15.07 -2.46
N LEU A 467 26.75 -16.21 -3.10
CA LEU A 467 25.77 -17.26 -3.35
C LEU A 467 26.36 -18.61 -2.92
N LYS A 468 25.58 -19.43 -2.21
CA LYS A 468 25.94 -20.81 -1.88
C LYS A 468 24.73 -21.72 -2.04
N VAL A 469 24.94 -22.87 -2.66
CA VAL A 469 23.95 -23.98 -2.66
C VAL A 469 24.36 -24.96 -1.57
N SER A 470 23.39 -25.42 -0.77
CA SER A 470 23.64 -26.40 0.29
C SER A 470 22.48 -27.38 0.41
N VAL A 471 22.78 -28.59 0.89
CA VAL A 471 21.77 -29.53 1.38
C VAL A 471 21.65 -29.35 2.90
N VAL A 472 20.42 -29.31 3.39
CA VAL A 472 20.13 -29.22 4.83
C VAL A 472 20.50 -30.53 5.50
N LYS A 473 21.36 -30.48 6.53
CA LYS A 473 21.75 -31.64 7.34
C LYS A 473 20.70 -31.94 8.39
#